data_AF-A0A960ZU39-F1
#
_entry.id   AF-A0A960ZU39-F1
#
_cell.length_a   1.000
_cell.length_b   1.000
_cell.length_c   1.000
_cell.angle_alpha   90.00
_cell.angle_beta   90.00
_cell.angle_gamma   90.00
#
_symmetry.space_group_name_H-M   'P 1'
#
loop_
_entity.id
_entity.type
_entity.pdbx_description
1 polymer ?
#
loop_
_entity_poly.entity_id
_entity_poly.type
_entity_poly.pdbx_seq_one_letter_code
_entity_poly.pdbx_strand_id
1 'polypeptide(L)'
;MNAASGKPVLAHAGSVRWNAHRERWVMIFVQSGADESFLGEVWYAESKSVDGPWEKAVKVATHPKYSFYNPQQHDFMDQENGRYIYFEGTYAETFSGAPVATPRYDYNQLMYRLDLDDPRLEPAHVE
;
A
#
# COMPACT_ATOMS: atom_id res chain seq x y z
N MET A 1 -8.34 -0.58 -10.27
CA MET A 1 -9.65 -0.29 -9.64
C MET A 1 -9.71 -0.91 -8.26
N ASN A 2 -10.50 -0.35 -7.33
CA ASN A 2 -10.74 -0.97 -6.03
C ASN A 2 -11.50 -2.29 -6.26
N ALA A 3 -10.90 -3.42 -5.90
CA ALA A 3 -11.47 -4.74 -6.16
C ALA A 3 -12.82 -4.99 -5.46
N ALA A 4 -13.06 -4.34 -4.32
CA ALA A 4 -14.29 -4.51 -3.55
C ALA A 4 -15.45 -3.63 -4.07
N SER A 5 -15.16 -2.40 -4.52
CA SER A 5 -16.21 -1.44 -4.90
C SER A 5 -16.32 -1.17 -6.40
N GLY A 6 -15.35 -1.60 -7.20
CA GLY A 6 -15.24 -1.27 -8.62
C GLY A 6 -14.92 0.20 -8.91
N LYS A 7 -14.79 1.05 -7.88
CA LYS A 7 -14.48 2.47 -8.07
C LYS A 7 -13.02 2.64 -8.55
N PRO A 8 -12.74 3.66 -9.38
CA PRO A 8 -11.36 4.04 -9.71
C PRO A 8 -10.56 4.36 -8.44
N VAL A 9 -9.28 3.98 -8.43
CA VAL A 9 -8.32 4.37 -7.40
C VAL A 9 -7.31 5.27 -8.09
N LEU A 10 -7.25 6.54 -7.70
CA LEU A 10 -6.25 7.47 -8.21
C LEU A 10 -4.93 7.22 -7.47
N ALA A 11 -4.09 6.38 -8.06
CA ALA A 11 -2.79 6.05 -7.50
C ALA A 11 -1.89 7.30 -7.40
N HIS A 12 -1.11 7.38 -6.32
CA HIS A 12 -0.07 8.36 -6.11
C HIS A 12 1.24 7.61 -5.75
N ALA A 13 2.16 8.25 -5.04
CA ALA A 13 3.44 7.68 -4.63
C ALA A 13 3.35 6.24 -4.12
N GLY A 14 4.35 5.46 -4.47
CA GLY A 14 4.47 4.07 -4.05
C GLY A 14 5.74 3.42 -4.57
N SER A 15 5.82 2.10 -4.38
CA SER A 15 6.93 1.29 -4.86
C SER A 15 6.41 0.04 -5.56
N VAL A 16 7.20 -0.44 -6.52
CA VAL A 16 6.94 -1.65 -7.31
C VAL A 16 8.15 -2.56 -7.19
N ARG A 17 7.93 -3.85 -6.91
CA ARG A 17 8.98 -4.86 -6.78
C ARG A 17 8.55 -6.18 -7.41
N TRP A 18 9.51 -6.93 -7.93
CA TRP A 18 9.28 -8.33 -8.25
C TRP A 18 9.15 -9.13 -6.95
N ASN A 19 8.14 -9.98 -6.86
CA ASN A 19 7.93 -10.88 -5.73
C ASN A 19 8.12 -12.34 -6.18
N ALA A 20 9.06 -13.05 -5.54
CA ALA A 20 9.41 -14.41 -5.95
C ALA A 20 8.36 -15.46 -5.55
N HIS A 21 7.59 -15.22 -4.48
CA HIS A 21 6.51 -16.11 -4.04
C HIS A 21 5.29 -16.05 -4.97
N ARG A 22 4.88 -14.84 -5.34
CA ARG A 22 3.79 -14.62 -6.30
C ARG A 22 4.22 -14.83 -7.75
N GLU A 23 5.52 -14.76 -8.03
CA GLU A 23 6.07 -14.65 -9.39
C GLU A 23 5.44 -13.49 -10.18
N ARG A 24 5.15 -12.38 -9.50
CA ARG A 24 4.51 -11.20 -10.09
C ARG A 24 5.23 -9.93 -9.66
N TRP A 25 5.03 -8.86 -10.42
CA TRP A 25 5.31 -7.52 -9.95
C TRP A 25 4.21 -7.11 -8.99
N VAL A 26 4.58 -6.70 -7.78
CA VAL A 26 3.66 -6.22 -6.76
C VAL A 26 3.88 -4.73 -6.53
N MET A 27 2.81 -4.00 -6.24
CA MET A 27 2.83 -2.57 -5.97
C MET A 27 2.21 -2.28 -4.62
N ILE A 28 2.91 -1.49 -3.79
CA ILE A 28 2.34 -0.82 -2.63
C ILE A 28 2.29 0.68 -2.93
N PHE A 29 1.10 1.27 -2.87
CA PHE A 29 0.91 2.67 -3.22
C PHE A 29 -0.18 3.33 -2.38
N VAL A 30 -0.15 4.65 -2.31
CA VAL A 30 -1.22 5.43 -1.67
C VAL A 30 -2.19 5.99 -2.71
N GLN A 31 -3.44 6.19 -2.30
CA GLN A 31 -4.44 6.86 -3.14
C GLN A 31 -4.46 8.36 -2.86
N SER A 32 -4.50 9.20 -3.89
CA SER A 32 -4.79 10.63 -3.77
C SER A 32 -6.26 10.94 -4.04
N GLY A 33 -6.88 11.80 -3.22
CA GLY A 33 -8.28 12.20 -3.35
C GLY A 33 -9.30 11.08 -3.03
N ALA A 34 -10.59 11.42 -3.20
CA ALA A 34 -11.81 10.71 -2.74
C ALA A 34 -12.29 11.11 -1.33
N ASP A 35 -13.51 10.67 -0.97
CA ASP A 35 -14.18 10.98 0.30
C ASP A 35 -13.34 10.54 1.52
N GLU A 36 -12.53 9.49 1.35
CA GLU A 36 -11.41 9.12 2.21
C GLU A 36 -10.11 9.20 1.39
N SER A 37 -9.37 10.32 1.46
CA SER A 37 -7.90 10.35 1.40
C SER A 37 -7.33 11.77 1.47
N PHE A 38 -6.47 11.97 2.47
CA PHE A 38 -5.34 12.91 2.45
C PHE A 38 -4.04 12.10 2.65
N LEU A 39 -3.96 11.02 1.87
CA LEU A 39 -2.93 9.97 1.82
C LEU A 39 -2.89 9.06 3.05
N GLY A 40 -4.05 8.65 3.56
CA GLY A 40 -4.15 7.61 4.58
C GLY A 40 -4.45 6.21 4.03
N GLU A 41 -4.85 6.10 2.75
CA GLU A 41 -5.26 4.83 2.15
C GLU A 41 -4.11 4.17 1.40
N VAL A 42 -3.76 2.95 1.80
CA VAL A 42 -2.67 2.15 1.24
C VAL A 42 -3.23 0.94 0.52
N TRP A 43 -2.69 0.68 -0.68
CA TRP A 43 -3.22 -0.30 -1.62
C TRP A 43 -2.13 -1.28 -2.07
N TYR A 44 -2.55 -2.51 -2.30
CA TYR A 44 -1.80 -3.59 -2.91
C TYR A 44 -2.36 -3.90 -4.30
N ALA A 45 -1.50 -4.11 -5.30
CA ALA A 45 -1.87 -4.60 -6.62
C ALA A 45 -0.77 -5.50 -7.21
N GLU A 46 -1.15 -6.41 -8.11
CA GLU A 46 -0.21 -7.27 -8.87
C GLU A 46 -0.29 -7.02 -10.37
N SER A 47 0.80 -7.34 -11.07
CA SER A 47 0.84 -7.43 -12.53
C SER A 47 1.91 -8.41 -13.01
N LYS A 48 1.74 -8.88 -14.26
CA LYS A 48 2.75 -9.68 -14.96
C LYS A 48 3.91 -8.83 -15.49
N SER A 49 3.71 -7.53 -15.68
CA SER A 49 4.74 -6.59 -16.13
C SER A 49 4.89 -5.42 -15.17
N VAL A 50 6.09 -4.85 -15.11
CA VAL A 50 6.42 -3.73 -14.22
C VAL A 50 5.63 -2.45 -14.54
N ASP A 51 5.23 -2.28 -15.81
CA ASP A 51 4.42 -1.18 -16.32
C ASP A 51 2.91 -1.48 -16.34
N GLY A 52 2.51 -2.68 -15.90
CA GLY A 52 1.11 -3.08 -15.82
C GLY A 52 0.66 -4.01 -16.97
N PRO A 53 -0.66 -4.15 -17.19
CA PRO A 53 -1.75 -3.43 -16.55
C PRO A 53 -1.90 -3.76 -15.06
N TRP A 54 -2.36 -2.76 -14.28
CA TRP A 54 -2.68 -2.87 -12.84
C TRP A 54 -4.20 -2.79 -12.66
N GLU A 55 -4.89 -3.90 -12.87
CA GLU A 55 -6.35 -3.89 -13.05
C GLU A 55 -7.12 -3.72 -11.74
N LYS A 56 -6.72 -4.47 -10.71
CA LYS A 56 -7.39 -4.54 -9.42
C LYS A 56 -6.40 -4.26 -8.29
N ALA A 57 -6.89 -3.55 -7.30
CA ALA A 57 -6.16 -3.24 -6.09
C ALA A 57 -7.01 -3.54 -4.86
N VAL A 58 -6.37 -4.06 -3.82
CA VAL A 58 -6.97 -4.31 -2.51
C VAL A 58 -6.40 -3.29 -1.53
N LYS A 59 -7.27 -2.68 -0.73
CA LYS A 59 -6.84 -1.76 0.33
C LYS A 59 -6.26 -2.59 1.48
N VAL A 60 -5.04 -2.29 1.89
CA VAL A 60 -4.30 -3.06 2.92
C VAL A 60 -4.10 -2.29 4.22
N ALA A 61 -4.18 -0.96 4.19
CA ALA A 61 -4.21 -0.14 5.40
C ALA A 61 -4.99 1.16 5.17
N THR A 62 -5.51 1.71 6.27
CA THR A 62 -6.17 3.02 6.34
C THR A 62 -5.64 3.77 7.56
N HIS A 63 -5.28 5.04 7.38
CA HIS A 63 -4.90 5.97 8.43
C HIS A 63 -5.95 7.09 8.54
N PRO A 64 -6.95 6.95 9.43
CA PRO A 64 -8.00 7.95 9.58
C PRO A 64 -7.44 9.22 10.21
N LYS A 65 -7.57 10.38 9.53
CA LYS A 65 -7.08 11.68 10.05
C LYS A 65 -5.59 11.68 10.39
N TYR A 66 -4.81 10.87 9.66
CA TYR A 66 -3.35 10.96 9.63
C TYR A 66 -2.86 10.56 8.23
N SER A 67 -1.76 11.14 7.78
CA SER A 67 -1.18 10.76 6.50
C SER A 67 -0.16 9.65 6.69
N PHE A 68 -0.12 8.75 5.71
CA PHE A 68 0.87 7.71 5.49
C PHE A 68 1.31 7.81 4.04
N TYR A 69 2.40 8.52 3.76
CA TYR A 69 2.81 8.85 2.39
C TYR A 69 4.21 8.33 2.04
N ASN A 70 4.50 8.30 0.74
CA ASN A 70 5.72 7.73 0.17
C ASN A 70 6.00 6.29 0.62
N PRO A 71 5.05 5.35 0.44
CA PRO A 71 5.28 4.00 0.90
C PRO A 71 6.38 3.31 0.10
N GLN A 72 7.25 2.60 0.80
CA GLN A 72 8.42 1.94 0.23
C GLN A 72 8.54 0.51 0.76
N GLN A 73 8.60 -0.45 -0.17
CA GLN A 73 8.91 -1.85 0.15
C GLN A 73 10.39 -2.05 0.49
N HIS A 74 10.66 -2.94 1.43
CA HIS A 74 12.00 -3.37 1.86
C HIS A 74 12.20 -4.87 1.55
N ASP A 75 12.43 -5.19 0.29
CA ASP A 75 12.61 -6.56 -0.23
C ASP A 75 13.69 -7.37 0.52
N PHE A 76 14.75 -6.72 1.00
CA PHE A 76 15.79 -7.37 1.82
C PHE A 76 15.28 -7.88 3.19
N MET A 77 14.09 -7.48 3.63
CA MET A 77 13.44 -7.97 4.85
C MET A 77 12.40 -9.07 4.58
N ASP A 78 12.12 -9.39 3.31
CA ASP A 78 11.10 -10.36 2.94
C ASP A 78 11.38 -11.74 3.56
N GLN A 79 10.32 -12.41 4.00
CA GLN A 79 10.39 -13.74 4.60
C GLN A 79 9.62 -14.76 3.76
N GLU A 80 9.96 -16.03 3.94
CA GLU A 80 9.32 -17.15 3.21
C GLU A 80 9.30 -16.91 1.69
N ASN A 81 10.47 -16.55 1.14
CA ASN A 81 10.66 -16.29 -0.30
C ASN A 81 9.76 -15.18 -0.88
N GLY A 82 9.39 -14.20 -0.06
CA GLY A 82 8.53 -13.09 -0.48
C GLY A 82 7.06 -13.26 -0.14
N ARG A 83 6.65 -14.35 0.53
CA ARG A 83 5.28 -14.47 1.03
C ARG A 83 4.97 -13.36 2.05
N TYR A 84 5.90 -13.09 2.97
CA TYR A 84 5.76 -11.95 3.89
C TYR A 84 6.61 -10.80 3.41
N ILE A 85 5.95 -9.71 3.00
CA ILE A 85 6.64 -8.48 2.59
C ILE A 85 6.56 -7.42 3.68
N TYR A 86 7.54 -6.52 3.67
CA TYR A 86 7.59 -5.37 4.56
C TYR A 86 7.57 -4.08 3.75
N PHE A 87 6.79 -3.11 4.20
CA PHE A 87 6.82 -1.76 3.64
C PHE A 87 6.64 -0.74 4.74
N GLU A 88 7.33 0.38 4.59
CA GLU A 88 7.13 1.56 5.43
C GLU A 88 6.33 2.62 4.71
N GLY A 89 5.98 3.67 5.45
CA GLY A 89 5.53 4.94 4.93
C GLY A 89 5.61 6.01 6.00
N THR A 90 5.66 7.26 5.55
CA THR A 90 5.82 8.41 6.42
C THR A 90 4.50 8.72 7.10
N TYR A 91 4.44 8.43 8.39
CA TYR A 91 3.35 8.78 9.28
C TYR A 91 3.51 10.23 9.73
N ALA A 92 2.66 11.12 9.22
CA ALA A 92 2.69 12.54 9.58
C ALA A 92 1.30 13.16 9.64
N GLU A 93 1.15 14.16 10.51
CA GLU A 93 -0.04 15.02 10.58
C GLU A 93 -0.17 15.87 9.31
N THR A 94 0.96 16.15 8.63
CA THR A 94 0.98 16.92 7.38
C THR A 94 -0.02 16.36 6.36
N PHE A 95 -0.81 17.25 5.74
CA PHE A 95 -1.93 16.96 4.82
C PHE A 95 -3.18 16.38 5.48
N SER A 96 -3.08 15.83 6.69
CA SER A 96 -4.10 14.95 7.24
C SER A 96 -5.33 15.63 7.84
N GLY A 97 -5.22 16.91 8.14
CA GLY A 97 -6.24 17.63 8.90
C GLY A 97 -6.42 17.14 10.34
N ALA A 98 -5.46 16.37 10.89
CA ALA A 98 -5.45 16.06 12.32
C ALA A 98 -5.36 17.36 13.13
N PRO A 99 -6.15 17.52 14.20
CA PRO A 99 -6.11 18.71 15.03
C PRO A 99 -4.89 18.77 15.96
N VAL A 100 -4.25 17.61 16.19
CA VAL A 100 -3.11 17.44 17.09
C VAL A 100 -2.18 16.38 16.51
N ALA A 101 -0.90 16.72 16.34
CA ALA A 101 0.16 15.78 16.00
C ALA A 101 0.36 14.72 17.09
N THR A 102 0.63 13.47 16.71
CA THR A 102 0.91 12.39 17.68
C THR A 102 2.19 12.71 18.44
N PRO A 103 2.15 12.93 19.78
CA PRO A 103 3.32 13.39 20.52
C PRO A 103 4.50 12.44 20.39
N ARG A 104 5.67 12.97 20.02
CA ARG A 104 6.95 12.23 19.83
C ARG A 104 6.98 11.24 18.65
N TYR A 105 5.87 10.99 17.98
CA TYR A 105 5.77 10.01 16.90
C TYR A 105 5.33 10.62 15.57
N ASP A 106 4.93 11.89 15.54
CA ASP A 106 4.71 12.61 14.29
C ASP A 106 5.98 12.68 13.45
N TYR A 107 5.79 12.60 12.12
CA TYR A 107 6.85 12.60 11.13
C TYR A 107 7.85 11.46 11.33
N ASN A 108 7.34 10.24 11.44
CA ASN A 108 8.13 9.02 11.61
C ASN A 108 7.77 7.99 10.54
N GLN A 109 8.53 6.89 10.46
CA GLN A 109 8.21 5.78 9.59
C GLN A 109 7.43 4.71 10.36
N LEU A 110 6.26 4.33 9.84
CA LEU A 110 5.53 3.17 10.31
C LEU A 110 5.75 2.02 9.35
N MET A 111 6.18 0.87 9.88
CA MET A 111 6.42 -0.33 9.10
C MET A 111 5.28 -1.34 9.27
N TYR A 112 4.77 -1.84 8.15
CA TYR A 112 3.79 -2.92 8.09
C TYR A 112 4.45 -4.20 7.58
N ARG A 113 3.89 -5.34 8.01
CA ARG A 113 4.11 -6.65 7.40
C ARG A 113 2.81 -7.10 6.74
N LEU A 114 2.89 -7.57 5.50
CA LEU A 114 1.75 -8.11 4.76
C LEU A 114 2.02 -9.57 4.38
N ASP A 115 1.05 -10.45 4.65
CA ASP A 115 1.05 -11.84 4.17
C ASP A 115 0.37 -11.86 2.78
N LEU A 116 1.13 -12.22 1.76
CA LEU A 116 0.63 -12.29 0.39
C LEU A 116 -0.27 -13.52 0.13
N ASP A 117 -0.34 -14.47 1.06
CA ASP A 117 -1.31 -15.58 1.02
C ASP A 117 -2.59 -15.27 1.80
N ASP A 118 -2.74 -14.06 2.35
CA ASP A 118 -3.99 -13.70 3.01
C ASP A 118 -5.14 -13.74 1.98
N PRO A 119 -6.21 -14.53 2.22
CA PRO A 119 -7.27 -14.71 1.22
C PRO A 119 -8.03 -13.43 0.89
N ARG A 120 -7.85 -12.35 1.67
CA ARG A 120 -8.42 -11.03 1.35
C ARG A 120 -7.70 -10.34 0.19
N LEU A 121 -6.50 -10.80 -0.19
CA LEU A 121 -5.74 -10.27 -1.33
C LEU A 121 -6.07 -10.94 -2.66
N GLU A 122 -6.73 -12.10 -2.66
CA GLU A 122 -7.15 -12.83 -3.87
C GLU A 122 -7.79 -11.96 -4.96
N PRO A 123 -8.63 -10.96 -4.65
CA PRO A 123 -9.19 -10.10 -5.68
C PRO A 123 -8.17 -9.25 -6.48
N ALA A 124 -6.94 -9.07 -5.97
CA ALA A 124 -5.85 -8.40 -6.65
C ALA A 124 -4.83 -9.36 -7.29
N HIS A 125 -4.94 -10.67 -7.04
CA HIS A 125 -4.01 -11.66 -7.60
C HIS A 125 -4.15 -11.77 -9.11
N VAL A 126 -3.00 -11.89 -9.79
CA VAL A 126 -2.94 -12.07 -11.24
C VAL A 126 -2.37 -13.46 -11.55
N GLU A 127 -3.19 -14.32 -12.13
CA GLU A 127 -2.78 -15.65 -12.66
C GLU A 127 -2.13 -15.52 -14.03
#